data_AF-A0A149QM21-F1
#
_entry.id   AF-A0A149QM21-F1
#
_cell.length_a   1.000
_cell.length_b   1.000
_cell.length_c   1.000
_cell.angle_alpha   90.00
_cell.angle_beta   90.00
_cell.angle_gamma   90.00
#
_symmetry.space_group_name_H-M   'P 1'
#
loop_
_entity.id
_entity.type
_entity.pdbx_description
1 polymer ?
#
loop_
_entity_poly.entity_id
_entity_poly.type
_entity_poly.pdbx_seq_one_letter_code
_entity_poly.pdbx_strand_id
1 'polypeptide(L)'
;MTMATDSTLTREQLSTLFLNTELGGNTRHLDHFSYAQKGASTYSFGLVQFDVGGNPQARRFLRDNGFTDGDIALLSQQGGLSTQQLAALDAKLQAIPQARMDELTNAKLDSAIERVDQAIAKVRATNPAAADAIAANPELQLAMADYDNQFGSMGPQFISYLAGNAEKLQGGTVQAGNPPTRGDVQNFVDATKYGIQSQAAVASRDERFDRAMVQIGITPTHAPSHGSPVTPAGNGVLVSGSKGDEVQAMQQKLSDLGYLGKDGKPLVADGDFGPGTVEAVKQFQRDHQLTVDGKAGGATLGALEAATQQHAQAAEQERTAAEPTMATPGHADHPRYQQVVEKLEALEEQRRQGGLSPLFNDRSQLENAAGQVAYESKLAGMSQVDTVLARPDNQGVFAVQGQLGDPAMHRTYVDLSQAVNQNLQDSTRQSQALDNELSQRQTQEQIQTQQSMSR
;
A
#
# COMPACT_ATOMS: atom_id res chain seq x y z
N MET A 1 34.44 -20.54 13.76
CA MET A 1 33.60 -21.60 13.19
C MET A 1 32.33 -20.93 12.73
N THR A 2 32.22 -20.63 11.45
CA THR A 2 30.95 -20.24 10.84
C THR A 2 29.99 -21.41 11.02
N MET A 3 29.01 -21.27 11.92
CA MET A 3 27.91 -22.22 12.02
C MET A 3 27.27 -22.29 10.63
N ALA A 4 27.09 -23.48 10.08
CA ALA A 4 26.26 -23.63 8.89
C ALA A 4 24.88 -23.06 9.21
N THR A 5 24.36 -22.18 8.37
CA THR A 5 23.01 -21.65 8.51
C THR A 5 22.03 -22.77 8.13
N ASP A 6 21.14 -23.13 9.05
CA ASP A 6 20.14 -24.18 8.83
C ASP A 6 18.95 -23.64 7.98
N SER A 7 18.75 -22.32 7.95
CA SER A 7 17.74 -21.66 7.12
C SER A 7 18.18 -21.49 5.66
N THR A 8 17.20 -21.48 4.76
CA THR A 8 17.34 -21.23 3.32
C THR A 8 16.90 -19.82 2.92
N LEU A 9 16.59 -18.97 3.91
CA LEU A 9 16.07 -17.63 3.72
C LEU A 9 17.09 -16.71 3.06
N THR A 10 16.60 -15.90 2.12
CA THR A 10 17.36 -14.82 1.51
C THR A 10 16.80 -13.45 1.92
N ARG A 11 17.65 -12.42 1.84
CA ARG A 11 17.23 -11.03 2.04
C ARG A 11 16.13 -10.63 1.08
N GLU A 12 16.21 -11.07 -0.18
CA GLU A 12 15.19 -10.76 -1.21
C GLU A 12 13.82 -11.32 -0.83
N GLN A 13 13.76 -12.56 -0.36
CA GLN A 13 12.50 -13.17 0.10
C GLN A 13 11.91 -12.42 1.30
N LEU A 14 12.74 -12.09 2.29
CA LEU A 14 12.28 -11.34 3.46
C LEU A 14 11.87 -9.91 3.12
N SER A 15 12.56 -9.26 2.16
CA SER A 15 12.17 -7.95 1.67
C SER A 15 10.78 -7.97 1.05
N THR A 16 10.52 -8.93 0.16
CA THR A 16 9.21 -9.10 -0.48
C THR A 16 8.13 -9.46 0.53
N LEU A 17 8.44 -10.32 1.49
CA LEU A 17 7.55 -10.67 2.60
C LEU A 17 7.13 -9.43 3.39
N PHE A 18 8.09 -8.69 3.95
CA PHE A 18 7.79 -7.55 4.82
C PHE A 18 7.16 -6.38 4.05
N LEU A 19 7.53 -6.15 2.79
CA LEU A 19 6.83 -5.17 1.95
C LEU A 19 5.33 -5.49 1.86
N ASN A 20 4.97 -6.76 1.70
CA ASN A 20 3.58 -7.16 1.64
C ASN A 20 2.91 -7.13 3.02
N THR A 21 3.50 -7.75 4.04
CA THR A 21 2.81 -7.95 5.33
C THR A 21 2.73 -6.67 6.17
N GLU A 22 3.73 -5.79 6.09
CA GLU A 22 3.79 -4.49 6.81
C GLU A 22 3.16 -3.35 6.00
N LEU A 23 3.49 -3.25 4.71
CA LEU A 23 3.14 -2.09 3.89
C LEU A 23 2.00 -2.36 2.89
N GLY A 24 1.41 -3.55 2.89
CA GLY A 24 0.34 -3.88 1.95
C GLY A 24 0.81 -4.05 0.51
N GLY A 25 2.13 -4.09 0.26
CA GLY A 25 2.73 -4.00 -1.06
C GLY A 25 2.99 -2.55 -1.52
N ASN A 26 2.72 -1.55 -0.67
CA ASN A 26 2.84 -0.15 -1.03
C ASN A 26 4.27 0.36 -0.79
N THR A 27 4.95 0.74 -1.87
CA THR A 27 6.31 1.30 -1.84
C THR A 27 6.35 2.80 -1.50
N ARG A 28 5.20 3.49 -1.50
CA ARG A 28 5.08 4.94 -1.26
C ARG A 28 5.48 5.38 0.16
N HIS A 29 5.74 4.45 1.06
CA HIS A 29 6.13 4.73 2.46
C HIS A 29 7.57 4.29 2.77
N LEU A 30 8.34 3.90 1.75
CA LEU A 30 9.72 3.47 1.94
C LEU A 30 10.68 4.64 2.21
N ASP A 31 10.37 5.81 1.66
CA ASP A 31 11.19 7.03 1.68
C ASP A 31 10.51 8.22 2.38
N HIS A 32 9.43 7.96 3.13
CA HIS A 32 8.69 8.94 3.91
C HIS A 32 8.52 8.49 5.36
N PHE A 33 8.38 9.45 6.27
CA PHE A 33 7.94 9.17 7.63
C PHE A 33 6.42 8.99 7.68
N SER A 34 5.99 7.88 8.27
CA SER A 34 4.59 7.56 8.53
C SER A 34 4.34 7.43 10.03
N TYR A 35 3.11 7.65 10.48
CA TYR A 35 2.70 7.28 11.84
C TYR A 35 1.29 6.70 11.82
N ALA A 36 1.02 5.76 12.73
CA ALA A 36 -0.32 5.20 12.91
C ALA A 36 -1.13 6.06 13.88
N GLN A 37 -2.30 6.55 13.44
CA GLN A 37 -3.20 7.37 14.29
C GLN A 37 -3.83 6.57 15.46
N LYS A 38 -3.81 5.24 15.41
CA LYS A 38 -4.22 4.35 16.52
C LYS A 38 -2.99 3.60 17.05
N GLY A 39 -2.67 3.83 18.33
CA GLY A 39 -1.55 3.19 19.02
C GLY A 39 -0.63 4.20 19.72
N ALA A 40 0.34 3.70 20.49
CA ALA A 40 1.38 4.52 21.12
C ALA A 40 2.61 4.74 20.20
N SER A 41 2.45 4.47 18.90
CA SER A 41 3.55 4.44 17.92
C SER A 41 4.01 5.84 17.54
N THR A 42 5.30 5.99 17.29
CA THR A 42 5.90 7.25 16.85
C THR A 42 6.07 7.25 15.33
N TYR A 43 6.72 8.26 14.77
CA TYR A 43 7.00 8.24 13.34
C TYR A 43 7.96 7.10 13.00
N SER A 44 7.74 6.45 11.86
CA SER A 44 8.51 5.31 11.38
C SER A 44 8.84 5.47 9.90
N PHE A 45 9.84 4.75 9.40
CA PHE A 45 10.26 4.83 8.00
C PHE A 45 10.80 3.50 7.48
N GLY A 46 10.89 3.36 6.15
CA GLY A 46 11.52 2.22 5.49
C GLY A 46 10.70 0.92 5.53
N LEU A 47 11.30 -0.12 4.94
CA LEU A 47 10.65 -1.40 4.62
C LEU A 47 10.00 -2.11 5.81
N VAL A 48 10.61 -2.00 6.99
CA VAL A 48 10.16 -2.66 8.22
C VAL A 48 9.60 -1.67 9.25
N GLN A 49 9.22 -0.46 8.81
CA GLN A 49 8.66 0.60 9.65
C GLN A 49 9.52 0.85 10.89
N PHE A 50 10.75 1.33 10.69
CA PHE A 50 11.70 1.66 11.76
C PHE A 50 11.14 2.77 12.67
N ASP A 51 10.45 2.40 13.75
CA ASP A 51 9.87 3.32 14.74
C ASP A 51 10.96 4.14 15.43
N VAL A 52 10.92 5.47 15.26
CA VAL A 52 12.01 6.35 15.69
C VAL A 52 12.08 6.46 17.22
N GLY A 53 10.94 6.53 17.90
CA GLY A 53 10.88 6.66 19.35
C GLY A 53 11.39 5.43 20.11
N GLY A 54 11.04 4.24 19.63
CA GLY A 54 11.31 2.96 20.26
C GLY A 54 12.58 2.26 19.76
N ASN A 55 13.17 2.68 18.64
CA ASN A 55 14.32 2.01 18.03
C ASN A 55 15.63 2.84 18.15
N PRO A 56 16.57 2.46 19.05
CA PRO A 56 17.87 3.13 19.15
C PRO A 56 18.72 3.09 17.87
N GLN A 57 18.61 2.01 17.08
CA GLN A 57 19.32 1.88 15.81
C GLN A 57 18.78 2.85 14.77
N ALA A 58 17.45 3.03 14.71
CA ALA A 58 16.84 4.02 13.83
C ALA A 58 17.31 5.44 14.17
N ARG A 59 17.31 5.81 15.45
CA ARG A 59 17.79 7.13 15.91
C ARG A 59 19.28 7.34 15.61
N ARG A 60 20.10 6.31 15.85
CA ARG A 60 21.53 6.36 15.51
C ARG A 60 21.73 6.54 14.02
N PHE A 61 21.02 5.77 13.20
CA PHE A 61 21.07 5.87 11.75
C PHE A 61 20.70 7.28 11.26
N LEU A 62 19.60 7.85 11.74
CA LEU A 62 19.19 9.21 11.39
C LEU A 62 20.27 10.24 11.79
N ARG A 63 20.84 10.12 13.00
CA ARG A 63 21.92 11.01 13.47
C ARG A 63 23.17 10.91 12.59
N ASP A 64 23.58 9.69 12.26
CA ASP A 64 24.74 9.42 11.41
C ASP A 64 24.54 9.94 9.97
N ASN A 65 23.30 10.25 9.59
CA ASN A 65 22.91 10.81 8.28
C ASN A 65 22.34 12.24 8.37
N GLY A 66 22.71 13.03 9.39
CA GLY A 66 22.48 14.48 9.41
C GLY A 66 21.15 14.94 10.02
N PHE A 67 20.40 14.06 10.67
CA PHE A 67 19.29 14.47 11.53
C PHE A 67 19.82 14.99 12.87
N THR A 68 19.28 16.12 13.30
CA THR A 68 19.61 16.70 14.61
C THR A 68 18.87 15.97 15.73
N ASP A 69 19.32 16.14 16.98
CA ASP A 69 18.55 15.62 18.13
C ASP A 69 17.15 16.26 18.22
N GLY A 70 16.98 17.49 17.71
CA GLY A 70 15.67 18.14 17.59
C GLY A 70 14.75 17.43 16.58
N ASP A 71 15.29 17.07 15.41
CA ASP A 71 14.55 16.31 14.39
C ASP A 71 14.12 14.93 14.94
N ILE A 72 15.04 14.25 15.63
CA ILE A 72 14.77 12.95 16.25
C ILE A 72 13.71 13.08 17.36
N ALA A 73 13.77 14.15 18.17
CA ALA A 73 12.77 14.42 19.19
C ALA A 73 11.38 14.69 18.60
N LEU A 74 11.30 15.37 17.45
CA LEU A 74 10.05 15.58 16.69
C LEU A 74 9.49 14.25 16.18
N LEU A 75 10.32 13.42 15.56
CA LEU A 75 9.92 12.10 15.05
C LEU A 75 9.59 11.08 16.15
N SER A 76 10.10 11.29 17.37
CA SER A 76 9.77 10.46 18.53
C SER A 76 8.43 10.82 19.18
N GLN A 77 7.67 11.75 18.62
CA GLN A 77 6.32 12.11 19.10
C GLN A 77 5.25 11.22 18.47
N GLN A 78 4.12 11.08 19.16
CA GLN A 78 2.92 10.39 18.65
C GLN A 78 2.12 11.36 17.79
N GLY A 79 2.52 11.52 16.52
CA GLY A 79 1.89 12.45 15.60
C GLY A 79 2.17 13.93 15.92
N GLY A 80 1.31 14.82 15.42
CA GLY A 80 1.33 16.25 15.77
C GLY A 80 2.29 17.13 14.97
N LEU A 81 3.09 16.56 14.05
CA LEU A 81 3.88 17.35 13.12
C LEU A 81 2.96 18.02 12.09
N SER A 82 3.21 19.30 11.83
CA SER A 82 2.57 19.98 10.71
C SER A 82 3.06 19.38 9.38
N THR A 83 2.26 19.51 8.32
CA THR A 83 2.61 19.05 6.98
C THR A 83 3.97 19.59 6.53
N GLN A 84 4.30 20.83 6.89
CA GLN A 84 5.57 21.45 6.56
C GLN A 84 6.74 20.84 7.32
N GLN A 85 6.57 20.53 8.61
CA GLN A 85 7.61 19.87 9.41
C GLN A 85 7.85 18.45 8.90
N LEU A 86 6.79 17.72 8.59
CA LEU A 86 6.89 16.36 8.06
C LEU A 86 7.58 16.36 6.68
N ALA A 87 7.18 17.24 5.77
CA ALA A 87 7.81 17.36 4.45
C ALA A 87 9.30 17.72 4.52
N ALA A 88 9.70 18.58 5.47
CA ALA A 88 11.11 18.92 5.67
C ALA A 88 11.93 17.72 6.18
N LEU A 89 11.35 16.90 7.05
CA LEU A 89 11.97 15.68 7.57
C LEU A 89 12.03 14.59 6.49
N ASP A 90 10.98 14.44 5.69
CA ASP A 90 10.95 13.54 4.53
C ASP A 90 12.03 13.90 3.51
N ALA A 91 12.18 15.20 3.17
CA ALA A 91 13.23 15.64 2.26
C ALA A 91 14.65 15.30 2.77
N LYS A 92 14.87 15.37 4.10
CA LYS A 92 16.12 14.92 4.72
C LYS A 92 16.31 13.40 4.59
N LEU A 93 15.24 12.62 4.78
CA LEU A 93 15.27 11.17 4.67
C LEU A 93 15.58 10.75 3.23
N GLN A 94 14.95 11.39 2.24
CA GLN A 94 15.17 11.17 0.81
C GLN A 94 16.57 11.59 0.33
N ALA A 95 17.22 12.53 1.02
CA ALA A 95 18.59 12.92 0.74
C ALA A 95 19.64 11.89 1.24
N ILE A 96 19.24 10.92 2.07
CA ILE A 96 20.14 9.85 2.52
C ILE A 96 20.49 8.97 1.30
N PRO A 97 21.79 8.69 1.05
CA PRO A 97 22.18 7.80 -0.05
C PRO A 97 21.51 6.43 0.07
N GLN A 98 20.92 5.94 -1.03
CA GLN A 98 20.20 4.66 -1.04
C GLN A 98 21.01 3.50 -0.45
N ALA A 99 22.32 3.44 -0.73
CA ALA A 99 23.20 2.42 -0.17
C ALA A 99 23.19 2.36 1.38
N ARG A 100 22.99 3.50 2.07
CA ARG A 100 22.86 3.55 3.52
C ARG A 100 21.52 2.99 3.99
N MET A 101 20.45 3.31 3.26
CA MET A 101 19.12 2.75 3.50
C MET A 101 19.13 1.23 3.30
N ASP A 102 19.83 0.76 2.28
CA ASP A 102 20.01 -0.65 2.00
C ASP A 102 20.85 -1.33 3.09
N GLU A 103 21.94 -0.71 3.58
CA GLU A 103 22.73 -1.20 4.72
C GLU A 103 21.85 -1.39 5.98
N LEU A 104 21.04 -0.39 6.33
CA LEU A 104 20.14 -0.46 7.48
C LEU A 104 19.11 -1.59 7.32
N THR A 105 18.50 -1.67 6.14
CA THR A 105 17.48 -2.68 5.82
C THR A 105 18.10 -4.07 5.86
N ASN A 106 19.22 -4.28 5.16
CA ASN A 106 19.93 -5.56 5.12
C ASN A 106 20.34 -6.03 6.52
N ALA A 107 20.80 -5.14 7.40
CA ALA A 107 21.13 -5.51 8.78
C ALA A 107 19.92 -6.05 9.57
N LYS A 108 18.72 -5.49 9.34
CA LYS A 108 17.48 -5.99 9.95
C LYS A 108 17.09 -7.35 9.36
N LEU A 109 17.20 -7.52 8.05
CA LEU A 109 16.88 -8.78 7.37
C LEU A 109 17.83 -9.89 7.82
N ASP A 110 19.14 -9.62 7.90
CA ASP A 110 20.14 -10.54 8.44
C ASP A 110 19.79 -10.95 9.87
N SER A 111 19.40 -9.98 10.71
CA SER A 111 18.98 -10.28 12.08
C SER A 111 17.72 -11.15 12.13
N ALA A 112 16.83 -11.07 11.15
CA ALA A 112 15.65 -11.94 11.06
C ALA A 112 16.05 -13.37 10.65
N ILE A 113 16.96 -13.51 9.66
CA ILE A 113 17.53 -14.81 9.26
C ILE A 113 18.20 -15.48 10.45
N GLU A 114 19.06 -14.76 11.17
CA GLU A 114 19.75 -15.28 12.36
C GLU A 114 18.76 -15.73 13.46
N ARG A 115 17.64 -15.02 13.64
CA ARG A 115 16.61 -15.41 14.62
C ARG A 115 15.88 -16.68 14.19
N VAL A 116 15.62 -16.87 12.90
CA VAL A 116 15.06 -18.14 12.37
C VAL A 116 16.06 -19.28 12.53
N ASP A 117 17.35 -19.08 12.22
CA ASP A 117 18.40 -20.09 12.45
C ASP A 117 18.46 -20.51 13.94
N GLN A 118 18.44 -19.54 14.85
CA GLN A 118 18.44 -19.80 16.28
C GLN A 118 17.16 -20.54 16.73
N ALA A 119 16.01 -20.22 16.15
CA ALA A 119 14.76 -20.92 16.43
C ALA A 119 14.84 -22.39 15.97
N ILE A 120 15.33 -22.65 14.75
CA ILE A 120 15.53 -24.01 14.22
C ILE A 120 16.48 -24.79 15.14
N ALA A 121 17.60 -24.20 15.55
CA ALA A 121 18.55 -24.85 16.46
C ALA A 121 17.93 -25.20 17.82
N LYS A 122 17.05 -24.34 18.37
CA LYS A 122 16.35 -24.61 19.63
C LYS A 122 15.28 -25.71 19.46
N VAL A 123 14.53 -25.71 18.36
CA VAL A 123 13.60 -26.82 18.03
C VAL A 123 14.39 -28.12 17.90
N ARG A 124 15.54 -28.10 17.22
CA ARG A 124 16.41 -29.27 16.99
C ARG A 124 16.88 -29.91 18.29
N ALA A 125 17.15 -29.10 19.32
CA ALA A 125 17.52 -29.60 20.65
C ALA A 125 16.42 -30.45 21.32
N THR A 126 15.16 -30.29 20.90
CA THR A 126 13.99 -31.00 21.46
C THR A 126 13.45 -32.06 20.50
N ASN A 127 13.33 -31.72 19.22
CA ASN A 127 12.81 -32.59 18.16
C ASN A 127 13.60 -32.36 16.85
N PRO A 128 14.65 -33.17 16.60
CA PRO A 128 15.47 -33.04 15.39
C PRO A 128 14.67 -33.18 14.09
N ALA A 129 13.68 -34.08 14.04
CA ALA A 129 12.87 -34.32 12.85
C ALA A 129 11.99 -33.11 12.50
N ALA A 130 11.40 -32.45 13.50
CA ALA A 130 10.66 -31.21 13.29
C ALA A 130 11.59 -30.08 12.80
N ALA A 131 12.79 -29.97 13.36
CA ALA A 131 13.77 -28.99 12.90
C ALA A 131 14.24 -29.22 11.46
N ASP A 132 14.48 -30.47 11.06
CA ASP A 132 14.82 -30.81 9.67
C ASP A 132 13.68 -30.48 8.71
N ALA A 133 12.43 -30.72 9.12
CA ALA A 133 11.27 -30.35 8.33
C ALA A 133 11.12 -28.82 8.19
N ILE A 134 11.40 -28.05 9.24
CA ILE A 134 11.42 -26.59 9.17
C ILE A 134 12.54 -26.13 8.23
N ALA A 135 13.76 -26.66 8.38
CA ALA A 135 14.91 -26.32 7.54
C ALA A 135 14.67 -26.62 6.05
N ALA A 136 13.89 -27.66 5.73
CA ALA A 136 13.51 -28.01 4.36
C ALA A 136 12.32 -27.21 3.81
N ASN A 137 11.62 -26.42 4.62
CA ASN A 137 10.39 -25.73 4.25
C ASN A 137 10.57 -24.19 4.25
N PRO A 138 10.83 -23.56 3.09
CA PRO A 138 11.05 -22.11 3.02
C PRO A 138 9.79 -21.30 3.36
N GLU A 139 8.58 -21.80 3.08
CA GLU A 139 7.33 -21.14 3.45
C GLU A 139 7.17 -21.06 4.98
N LEU A 140 7.49 -22.15 5.68
CA LEU A 140 7.45 -22.19 7.15
C LEU A 140 8.52 -21.27 7.76
N GLN A 141 9.72 -21.22 7.20
CA GLN A 141 10.76 -20.28 7.65
C GLN A 141 10.34 -18.82 7.48
N LEU A 142 9.68 -18.49 6.36
CA LEU A 142 9.11 -17.16 6.11
C LEU A 142 7.98 -16.84 7.10
N ALA A 143 7.11 -17.82 7.41
CA ALA A 143 6.05 -17.65 8.42
C ALA A 143 6.63 -17.41 9.83
N MET A 144 7.72 -18.11 10.17
CA MET A 144 8.45 -17.87 11.43
C MET A 144 9.07 -16.47 11.47
N ALA A 145 9.63 -15.99 10.36
CA ALA A 145 10.17 -14.63 10.26
C ALA A 145 9.07 -13.56 10.36
N ASP A 146 7.90 -13.78 9.75
CA ASP A 146 6.75 -12.88 9.85
C ASP A 146 6.21 -12.82 11.29
N TYR A 147 6.09 -13.99 11.93
CA TYR A 147 5.70 -14.09 13.35
C TYR A 147 6.67 -13.30 14.24
N ASP A 148 7.98 -13.47 14.05
CA ASP A 148 9.00 -12.75 14.81
C ASP A 148 8.91 -11.24 14.61
N ASN A 149 8.63 -10.80 13.39
CA ASN A 149 8.47 -9.38 13.09
C ASN A 149 7.22 -8.78 13.76
N GLN A 150 6.11 -9.52 13.81
CA GLN A 150 4.84 -9.04 14.36
C GLN A 150 4.77 -9.11 15.89
N PHE A 151 5.21 -10.22 16.48
CA PHE A 151 5.03 -10.52 17.90
C PHE A 151 6.32 -10.37 18.72
N GLY A 152 7.45 -10.10 18.06
CA GLY A 152 8.77 -10.07 18.66
C GLY A 152 9.40 -11.47 18.73
N SER A 153 10.52 -11.57 19.46
CA SER A 153 11.34 -12.79 19.53
C SER A 153 10.50 -14.05 19.70
N MET A 154 10.70 -15.04 18.82
CA MET A 154 10.14 -16.40 18.92
C MET A 154 10.44 -17.05 20.28
N GLY A 155 9.51 -16.85 21.22
CA GLY A 155 9.70 -17.19 22.63
C GLY A 155 9.71 -18.70 22.89
N PRO A 156 10.09 -19.13 24.11
CA PRO A 156 10.22 -20.54 24.44
C PRO A 156 8.93 -21.34 24.22
N GLN A 157 7.77 -20.72 24.42
CA GLN A 157 6.46 -21.36 24.17
C GLN A 157 6.24 -21.69 22.69
N PHE A 158 6.54 -20.76 21.79
CA PHE A 158 6.41 -20.98 20.34
C PHE A 158 7.41 -22.03 19.83
N ILE A 159 8.65 -22.00 20.34
CA ILE A 159 9.66 -23.01 20.03
C ILE A 159 9.22 -24.40 20.52
N SER A 160 8.69 -24.51 21.74
CA SER A 160 8.15 -25.75 22.29
C SER A 160 6.98 -26.29 21.46
N TYR A 161 6.08 -25.40 21.03
CA TYR A 161 4.98 -25.73 20.13
C TYR A 161 5.47 -26.31 18.80
N LEU A 162 6.42 -25.65 18.12
CA LEU A 162 7.00 -26.12 16.85
C LEU A 162 7.78 -27.43 17.00
N ALA A 163 8.28 -27.74 18.20
CA ALA A 163 8.87 -29.04 18.52
C ALA A 163 7.81 -30.16 18.71
N GLY A 164 6.52 -29.83 18.63
CA GLY A 164 5.40 -30.76 18.73
C GLY A 164 4.81 -30.90 20.13
N ASN A 165 5.15 -30.03 21.08
CA ASN A 165 4.54 -30.04 22.40
C ASN A 165 3.18 -29.32 22.41
N ALA A 166 2.29 -29.78 23.28
CA ALA A 166 1.01 -29.10 23.50
C ALA A 166 1.22 -27.86 24.38
N GLU A 167 0.76 -26.71 23.91
CA GLU A 167 0.89 -25.41 24.57
C GLU A 167 -0.46 -24.82 24.93
N LYS A 168 -0.57 -24.27 26.14
CA LYS A 168 -1.79 -23.61 26.61
C LYS A 168 -1.72 -22.11 26.33
N LEU A 169 -2.61 -21.64 25.48
CA LEU A 169 -2.81 -20.23 25.13
C LEU A 169 -4.20 -19.75 25.58
N GLN A 170 -4.56 -18.50 25.27
CA GLN A 170 -5.88 -17.98 25.63
C GLN A 170 -7.01 -18.67 24.87
N GLY A 171 -6.76 -19.08 23.63
CA GLY A 171 -7.74 -19.76 22.77
C GLY A 171 -7.92 -21.24 23.10
N GLY A 172 -7.12 -21.78 24.03
CA GLY A 172 -7.15 -23.19 24.40
C GLY A 172 -5.77 -23.84 24.32
N THR A 173 -5.75 -25.16 24.29
CA THR A 173 -4.52 -25.93 24.11
C THR A 173 -4.30 -26.18 22.62
N VAL A 174 -3.12 -25.83 22.10
CA VAL A 174 -2.72 -26.04 20.70
C VAL A 174 -1.50 -26.95 20.64
N GLN A 175 -1.34 -27.69 19.55
CA GLN A 175 -0.16 -28.52 19.30
C GLN A 175 0.13 -28.51 17.79
N ALA A 176 1.40 -28.37 17.42
CA ALA A 176 1.79 -28.39 16.01
C ALA A 176 1.70 -29.80 15.43
N GLY A 177 1.46 -29.89 14.12
CA GLY A 177 1.67 -31.10 13.36
C GLY A 177 3.11 -31.62 13.46
N ASN A 178 3.31 -32.88 13.08
CA ASN A 178 4.62 -33.49 12.93
C ASN A 178 4.73 -34.12 11.53
N PRO A 179 5.35 -33.45 10.54
CA PRO A 179 6.11 -32.20 10.68
C PRO A 179 5.23 -30.95 10.84
N PRO A 180 5.75 -29.86 11.45
CA PRO A 180 5.05 -28.59 11.51
C PRO A 180 4.97 -27.94 10.12
N THR A 181 3.97 -27.10 9.92
CA THR A 181 3.63 -26.42 8.67
C THR A 181 3.37 -24.93 8.91
N ARG A 182 3.25 -24.15 7.82
CA ARG A 182 2.81 -22.75 7.90
C ARG A 182 1.45 -22.60 8.58
N GLY A 183 0.54 -23.55 8.38
CA GLY A 183 -0.76 -23.58 9.06
C GLY A 183 -0.66 -23.72 10.57
N ASP A 184 0.37 -24.39 11.09
CA ASP A 184 0.61 -24.48 12.53
C ASP A 184 1.03 -23.13 13.13
N VAL A 185 1.81 -22.33 12.41
CA VAL A 185 2.13 -20.96 12.83
C VAL A 185 0.85 -20.12 12.93
N GLN A 186 -0.03 -20.23 11.93
CA GLN A 186 -1.33 -19.53 11.93
C GLN A 186 -2.23 -19.99 13.09
N ASN A 187 -2.36 -21.30 13.31
CA ASN A 187 -3.10 -21.87 14.44
C ASN A 187 -2.58 -21.36 15.80
N PHE A 188 -1.26 -21.24 15.94
CA PHE A 188 -0.64 -20.69 17.14
C PHE A 188 -1.03 -19.22 17.33
N VAL A 189 -0.94 -18.41 16.27
CA VAL A 189 -1.32 -16.98 16.28
C VAL A 189 -2.79 -16.81 16.66
N ASP A 190 -3.69 -17.56 16.05
CA ASP A 190 -5.14 -17.50 16.30
C ASP A 190 -5.49 -17.82 17.75
N ALA A 191 -4.73 -18.71 18.39
CA ALA A 191 -4.92 -19.07 19.78
C ALA A 191 -4.29 -18.08 20.79
N THR A 192 -3.48 -17.12 20.32
CA THR A 192 -2.98 -16.03 21.19
C THR A 192 -4.09 -15.05 21.58
N LYS A 193 -3.84 -14.24 22.62
CA LYS A 193 -4.73 -13.12 22.97
C LYS A 193 -5.00 -12.21 21.77
N TYR A 194 -3.95 -11.87 21.02
CA TYR A 194 -4.05 -10.97 19.87
C TYR A 194 -4.88 -11.61 18.76
N GLY A 195 -4.65 -12.89 18.44
CA GLY A 195 -5.41 -13.61 17.43
C GLY A 195 -6.91 -13.62 17.71
N ILE A 196 -7.30 -13.89 18.96
CA ILE A 196 -8.70 -13.85 19.39
C ILE A 196 -9.30 -12.45 19.30
N GLN A 197 -8.54 -11.43 19.70
CA GLN A 197 -9.02 -10.04 19.76
C GLN A 197 -8.97 -9.32 18.42
N SER A 198 -8.27 -9.86 17.42
CA SER A 198 -7.97 -9.16 16.16
C SER A 198 -8.01 -10.10 14.96
N GLN A 199 -8.99 -11.02 14.92
CA GLN A 199 -9.14 -12.04 13.87
C GLN A 199 -9.12 -11.46 12.45
N ALA A 200 -9.79 -10.33 12.21
CA ALA A 200 -9.78 -9.67 10.90
C ALA A 200 -8.39 -9.13 10.50
N ALA A 201 -7.61 -8.62 11.46
CA ALA A 201 -6.25 -8.14 11.21
C ALA A 201 -5.30 -9.31 10.93
N VAL A 202 -5.50 -10.43 11.63
CA VAL A 202 -4.77 -11.68 11.40
C VAL A 202 -5.10 -12.25 10.01
N ALA A 203 -6.37 -12.39 9.65
CA ALA A 203 -6.79 -12.85 8.33
C ALA A 203 -6.27 -11.95 7.20
N SER A 204 -6.38 -10.63 7.36
CA SER A 204 -5.84 -9.69 6.37
C SER A 204 -4.32 -9.81 6.23
N ARG A 205 -3.58 -10.08 7.31
CA ARG A 205 -2.14 -10.32 7.23
C ARG A 205 -1.81 -11.66 6.57
N ASP A 206 -2.60 -12.69 6.83
CA ASP A 206 -2.52 -14.01 6.20
C ASP A 206 -2.64 -13.92 4.67
N GLU A 207 -3.61 -13.15 4.17
CA GLU A 207 -3.76 -12.86 2.74
C GLU A 207 -2.54 -12.14 2.16
N ARG A 208 -1.96 -11.19 2.90
CA ARG A 208 -0.76 -10.47 2.46
C ARG A 208 0.47 -11.38 2.43
N PHE A 209 0.56 -12.31 3.37
CA PHE A 209 1.59 -13.35 3.36
C PHE A 209 1.47 -14.22 2.10
N ASP A 210 0.25 -14.67 1.76
CA ASP A 210 0.01 -15.48 0.55
C ASP A 210 0.42 -14.72 -0.73
N ARG A 211 0.09 -13.43 -0.83
CA ARG A 211 0.55 -12.59 -1.95
C ARG A 211 2.07 -12.52 -2.04
N ALA A 212 2.76 -12.42 -0.90
CA ALA A 212 4.21 -12.43 -0.86
C ALA A 212 4.79 -13.77 -1.34
N MET A 213 4.21 -14.90 -0.93
CA MET A 213 4.68 -16.22 -1.35
C MET A 213 4.60 -16.38 -2.86
N VAL A 214 3.49 -15.95 -3.48
CA VAL A 214 3.32 -15.97 -4.93
C VAL A 214 4.39 -15.11 -5.63
N GLN A 215 4.69 -13.91 -5.12
CA GLN A 215 5.75 -13.04 -5.67
C GLN A 215 7.16 -13.64 -5.52
N ILE A 216 7.39 -14.39 -4.45
CA ILE A 216 8.65 -15.10 -4.18
C ILE A 216 8.79 -16.37 -5.04
N GLY A 217 7.70 -16.83 -5.67
CA GLY A 217 7.68 -18.07 -6.44
C GLY A 217 7.51 -19.33 -5.57
N ILE A 218 7.07 -19.16 -4.32
CA ILE A 218 6.65 -20.26 -3.44
C ILE A 218 5.15 -20.44 -3.61
N THR A 219 4.72 -21.64 -3.98
CA THR A 219 3.29 -21.98 -3.97
C THR A 219 2.86 -22.20 -2.52
N PRO A 220 1.90 -21.41 -1.99
CA PRO A 220 1.41 -21.61 -0.63
C PRO A 220 0.93 -23.05 -0.43
N THR A 221 1.42 -23.74 0.60
CA THR A 221 1.02 -25.13 0.88
C THR A 221 -0.40 -25.23 1.42
N HIS A 222 -0.96 -24.11 1.89
CA HIS A 222 -2.39 -23.94 2.08
C HIS A 222 -2.96 -23.24 0.84
N ALA A 223 -4.08 -23.72 0.29
CA ALA A 223 -4.91 -22.84 -0.54
C ALA A 223 -5.19 -21.58 0.29
N PRO A 224 -5.25 -20.37 -0.31
CA PRO A 224 -5.67 -19.19 0.42
C PRO A 224 -6.91 -19.57 1.22
N SER A 225 -6.98 -19.20 2.49
CA SER A 225 -8.07 -19.56 3.42
C SER A 225 -9.47 -19.10 2.93
N HIS A 226 -9.56 -18.58 1.70
CA HIS A 226 -10.78 -18.19 1.01
C HIS A 226 -10.98 -18.97 -0.31
N GLY A 227 -11.05 -20.29 -0.19
CA GLY A 227 -11.75 -21.16 -1.14
C GLY A 227 -12.89 -21.89 -0.42
N SER A 228 -13.96 -21.18 -0.09
CA SER A 228 -15.20 -21.69 0.55
C SER A 228 -15.05 -22.50 1.85
N PRO A 229 -15.48 -21.99 3.02
CA PRO A 229 -15.65 -22.85 4.20
C PRO A 229 -16.88 -23.74 4.04
N VAL A 230 -16.68 -25.06 3.99
CA VAL A 230 -17.68 -26.03 4.44
C VAL A 230 -17.32 -26.39 5.88
N THR A 231 -18.11 -25.88 6.82
CA THR A 231 -17.99 -26.02 8.27
C THR A 231 -18.37 -27.42 8.79
N PRO A 232 -18.03 -27.78 10.05
CA PRO A 232 -18.90 -27.48 11.21
C PRO A 232 -18.09 -27.17 12.51
N ALA A 233 -18.43 -26.26 13.42
CA ALA A 233 -19.59 -25.42 13.67
C ALA A 233 -19.14 -24.19 14.51
N GLY A 234 -19.54 -23.00 14.07
CA GLY A 234 -19.27 -21.70 14.68
C GLY A 234 -19.32 -20.60 13.62
N ASN A 235 -20.29 -20.69 12.72
CA ASN A 235 -20.27 -20.14 11.36
C ASN A 235 -20.25 -18.61 11.32
N GLY A 236 -19.28 -18.02 10.60
CA GLY A 236 -19.31 -16.67 10.04
C GLY A 236 -20.44 -16.45 9.02
N VAL A 237 -21.65 -16.87 9.39
CA VAL A 237 -22.91 -16.62 8.72
C VAL A 237 -23.68 -15.70 9.66
N LEU A 238 -23.88 -14.45 9.24
CA LEU A 238 -24.72 -13.54 9.98
C LEU A 238 -26.18 -13.92 9.72
N VAL A 239 -26.92 -14.20 10.79
CA VAL A 239 -28.31 -14.68 10.73
C VAL A 239 -29.19 -13.78 11.59
N SER A 240 -30.50 -13.94 11.45
CA SER A 240 -31.44 -13.25 12.32
C SER A 240 -31.12 -13.51 13.80
N GLY A 241 -30.98 -12.42 14.56
CA GLY A 241 -30.57 -12.45 15.97
C GLY A 241 -29.06 -12.30 16.22
N SER A 242 -28.21 -12.36 15.18
CA SER A 242 -26.78 -11.97 15.28
C SER A 242 -26.65 -10.50 15.70
N LYS A 243 -25.58 -10.18 16.45
CA LYS A 243 -25.29 -8.82 16.92
C LYS A 243 -23.79 -8.49 16.82
N GLY A 244 -23.44 -7.22 16.64
CA GLY A 244 -22.06 -6.70 16.72
C GLY A 244 -21.56 -6.03 15.44
N ASP A 245 -20.30 -5.61 15.46
CA ASP A 245 -19.67 -4.78 14.43
C ASP A 245 -19.76 -5.37 13.01
N GLU A 246 -19.75 -6.69 12.88
CA GLU A 246 -19.90 -7.39 11.59
C GLU A 246 -21.31 -7.22 11.00
N VAL A 247 -22.34 -7.26 11.84
CA VAL A 247 -23.73 -6.99 11.43
C VAL A 247 -23.87 -5.53 11.05
N GLN A 248 -23.25 -4.63 11.82
CA GLN A 248 -23.27 -3.20 11.54
C GLN A 248 -22.61 -2.87 10.19
N ALA A 249 -21.43 -3.44 9.93
CA ALA A 249 -20.71 -3.24 8.68
C ALA A 249 -21.48 -3.78 7.47
N MET A 250 -22.12 -4.95 7.60
CA MET A 250 -22.99 -5.49 6.56
C MET A 250 -24.23 -4.62 6.32
N GLN A 251 -24.90 -4.16 7.39
CA GLN A 251 -26.05 -3.24 7.30
C GLN A 251 -25.67 -1.93 6.60
N GLN A 252 -24.48 -1.39 6.91
CA GLN A 252 -23.99 -0.18 6.26
C GLN A 252 -23.82 -0.39 4.76
N LYS A 253 -23.14 -1.46 4.35
CA LYS A 253 -22.96 -1.79 2.92
C LYS A 253 -24.28 -2.01 2.18
N LEU A 254 -25.23 -2.71 2.80
CA LEU A 254 -26.58 -2.90 2.23
C LEU A 254 -27.30 -1.55 2.09
N SER A 255 -27.20 -0.66 3.08
CA SER A 255 -27.78 0.68 3.01
C SER A 255 -27.12 1.53 1.91
N ASP A 256 -25.80 1.49 1.78
CA ASP A 256 -25.04 2.26 0.79
C ASP A 256 -25.39 1.82 -0.65
N LEU A 257 -25.69 0.54 -0.83
CA LEU A 257 -26.18 -0.04 -2.09
C LEU A 257 -27.70 0.16 -2.29
N GLY A 258 -28.38 0.84 -1.37
CA GLY A 258 -29.80 1.21 -1.50
C GLY A 258 -30.81 0.13 -1.09
N TYR A 259 -30.38 -0.95 -0.43
CA TYR A 259 -31.28 -1.99 0.04
C TYR A 259 -32.07 -1.55 1.28
N LEU A 260 -33.37 -1.80 1.26
CA LEU A 260 -34.32 -1.28 2.25
C LEU A 260 -34.74 -2.35 3.26
N GLY A 261 -35.05 -1.89 4.47
CA GLY A 261 -35.69 -2.71 5.49
C GLY A 261 -37.12 -3.12 5.12
N LYS A 262 -37.69 -4.02 5.94
CA LYS A 262 -39.05 -4.57 5.74
C LYS A 262 -40.15 -3.51 5.65
N ASP A 263 -39.97 -2.35 6.26
CA ASP A 263 -40.91 -1.22 6.23
C ASP A 263 -40.69 -0.26 5.05
N GLY A 264 -39.80 -0.60 4.12
CA GLY A 264 -39.48 0.21 2.95
C GLY A 264 -38.59 1.43 3.26
N LYS A 265 -37.96 1.46 4.44
CA LYS A 265 -37.03 2.53 4.85
C LYS A 265 -35.58 2.09 4.73
N PRO A 266 -34.62 3.03 4.63
CA PRO A 266 -33.20 2.71 4.71
C PRO A 266 -32.86 1.92 5.97
N LEU A 267 -31.94 0.98 5.84
CA LEU A 267 -31.42 0.24 6.99
C LEU A 267 -30.69 1.18 7.94
N VAL A 268 -30.89 0.96 9.24
CA VAL A 268 -30.03 1.54 10.27
C VAL A 268 -28.94 0.52 10.56
N ALA A 269 -27.68 0.94 10.46
CA ALA A 269 -26.53 0.14 10.86
C ALA A 269 -26.37 0.19 12.38
N ASP A 270 -27.26 -0.51 13.10
CA ASP A 270 -27.31 -0.59 14.56
C ASP A 270 -26.59 -1.81 15.14
N GLY A 271 -26.09 -2.69 14.28
CA GLY A 271 -25.41 -3.92 14.68
C GLY A 271 -26.37 -5.02 15.11
N ASP A 272 -27.68 -4.88 14.93
CA ASP A 272 -28.69 -5.89 15.28
C ASP A 272 -29.31 -6.54 14.02
N PHE A 273 -29.15 -7.85 13.85
CA PHE A 273 -29.69 -8.56 12.68
C PHE A 273 -31.19 -8.86 12.88
N GLY A 274 -32.00 -7.80 12.87
CA GLY A 274 -33.44 -7.85 13.01
C GLY A 274 -34.19 -8.15 11.71
N PRO A 275 -35.54 -8.15 11.74
CA PRO A 275 -36.38 -8.43 10.57
C PRO A 275 -36.15 -7.47 9.39
N GLY A 276 -35.75 -6.23 9.66
CA GLY A 276 -35.37 -5.27 8.62
C GLY A 276 -34.14 -5.74 7.84
N THR A 277 -33.09 -6.15 8.56
CA THR A 277 -31.84 -6.68 8.00
C THR A 277 -32.08 -7.96 7.20
N VAL A 278 -32.95 -8.86 7.67
CA VAL A 278 -33.32 -10.09 6.93
C VAL A 278 -33.93 -9.76 5.58
N GLU A 279 -34.86 -8.80 5.51
CA GLU A 279 -35.51 -8.46 4.24
C GLU A 279 -34.57 -7.73 3.27
N ALA A 280 -33.65 -6.91 3.77
CA ALA A 280 -32.61 -6.31 2.94
C ALA A 280 -31.63 -7.35 2.38
N VAL A 281 -31.19 -8.31 3.20
CA VAL A 281 -30.33 -9.42 2.75
C VAL A 281 -31.03 -10.25 1.68
N LYS A 282 -32.33 -10.53 1.83
CA LYS A 282 -33.08 -11.26 0.80
C LYS A 282 -33.24 -10.46 -0.49
N GLN A 283 -33.39 -9.13 -0.43
CA GLN A 283 -33.42 -8.29 -1.63
C GLN A 283 -32.08 -8.37 -2.36
N PHE A 284 -30.97 -8.15 -1.63
CA PHE A 284 -29.63 -8.30 -2.16
C PHE A 284 -29.39 -9.68 -2.79
N GLN A 285 -29.78 -10.75 -2.10
CA GLN A 285 -29.64 -12.10 -2.62
C GLN A 285 -30.43 -12.32 -3.91
N ARG A 286 -31.64 -11.76 -4.06
CA ARG A 286 -32.42 -11.85 -5.30
C ARG A 286 -31.74 -11.13 -6.46
N ASP A 287 -31.27 -9.91 -6.21
CA ASP A 287 -30.70 -9.05 -7.25
C ASP A 287 -29.36 -9.59 -7.76
N HIS A 288 -28.60 -10.25 -6.88
CA HIS A 288 -27.32 -10.89 -7.19
C HIS A 288 -27.43 -12.39 -7.50
N GLN A 289 -28.65 -12.91 -7.74
CA GLN A 289 -28.90 -14.30 -8.15
C GLN A 289 -28.32 -15.35 -7.18
N LEU A 290 -28.30 -15.04 -5.89
CA LEU A 290 -27.88 -15.92 -4.81
C LEU A 290 -29.06 -16.73 -4.26
N THR A 291 -28.75 -17.69 -3.39
CA THR A 291 -29.80 -18.40 -2.64
C THR A 291 -30.49 -17.41 -1.68
N VAL A 292 -31.80 -17.25 -1.82
CA VAL A 292 -32.59 -16.25 -1.07
C VAL A 292 -33.06 -16.83 0.27
N ASP A 293 -32.13 -17.05 1.19
CA ASP A 293 -32.39 -17.61 2.51
C ASP A 293 -32.42 -16.56 3.64
N GLY A 294 -32.08 -15.31 3.34
CA GLY A 294 -32.03 -14.21 4.31
C GLY A 294 -30.89 -14.31 5.31
N LYS A 295 -29.88 -15.14 5.02
CA LYS A 295 -28.67 -15.31 5.84
C LYS A 295 -27.47 -14.77 5.08
N ALA A 296 -26.63 -13.97 5.73
CA ALA A 296 -25.40 -13.49 5.11
C ALA A 296 -24.24 -14.43 5.42
N GLY A 297 -24.16 -15.51 4.63
CA GLY A 297 -23.00 -16.40 4.60
C GLY A 297 -21.92 -15.91 3.63
N GLY A 298 -20.82 -16.65 3.50
CA GLY A 298 -19.67 -16.24 2.69
C GLY A 298 -19.99 -15.83 1.25
N ALA A 299 -20.92 -16.52 0.58
CA ALA A 299 -21.36 -16.15 -0.77
C ALA A 299 -22.08 -14.78 -0.81
N THR A 300 -22.93 -14.51 0.18
CA THR A 300 -23.64 -13.23 0.31
C THR A 300 -22.68 -12.10 0.71
N LEU A 301 -21.80 -12.33 1.68
CA LEU A 301 -20.83 -11.33 2.12
C LEU A 301 -19.79 -11.00 1.04
N GLY A 302 -19.31 -12.03 0.31
CA GLY A 302 -18.39 -11.83 -0.81
C GLY A 302 -19.02 -11.09 -1.98
N ALA A 303 -20.27 -11.42 -2.34
CA ALA A 303 -21.01 -10.66 -3.34
C ALA A 303 -21.26 -9.21 -2.90
N LEU A 304 -21.55 -8.99 -1.62
CA LEU A 304 -21.79 -7.66 -1.06
C LEU A 304 -20.53 -6.80 -1.16
N GLU A 305 -19.36 -7.37 -0.86
CA GLU A 305 -18.08 -6.70 -1.00
C GLU A 305 -17.81 -6.29 -2.46
N ALA A 306 -17.99 -7.22 -3.41
CA ALA A 306 -17.81 -6.94 -4.82
C ALA A 306 -18.76 -5.84 -5.32
N ALA A 307 -20.02 -5.87 -4.88
CA ALA A 307 -21.02 -4.86 -5.24
C ALA A 307 -20.65 -3.47 -4.67
N THR A 308 -20.18 -3.41 -3.41
CA THR A 308 -19.71 -2.15 -2.81
C THR A 308 -18.48 -1.61 -3.54
N GLN A 309 -17.54 -2.44 -3.94
CA GLN A 309 -16.37 -2.03 -4.73
C GLN A 309 -16.78 -1.50 -6.11
N GLN A 310 -17.70 -2.18 -6.80
CA GLN A 310 -18.24 -1.72 -8.07
C GLN A 310 -18.99 -0.38 -7.93
N HIS A 311 -19.79 -0.23 -6.88
CA HIS A 311 -20.50 1.02 -6.59
C HIS A 311 -19.54 2.16 -6.25
N ALA A 312 -18.46 1.90 -5.51
CA ALA A 312 -17.41 2.88 -5.23
C ALA A 312 -16.65 3.28 -6.50
N GLN A 313 -16.30 2.32 -7.36
CA GLN A 313 -15.64 2.58 -8.64
C GLN A 313 -16.53 3.36 -9.60
N ALA A 314 -17.82 3.05 -9.67
CA ALA A 314 -18.78 3.79 -10.49
C ALA A 314 -19.00 5.22 -9.96
N ALA A 315 -19.10 5.39 -8.63
CA ALA A 315 -19.19 6.70 -8.00
C ALA A 315 -17.91 7.53 -8.18
N GLU A 316 -16.74 6.90 -8.21
CA GLU A 316 -15.47 7.55 -8.50
C GLU A 316 -15.33 7.90 -9.98
N GLN A 317 -15.81 7.05 -10.89
CA GLN A 317 -15.92 7.34 -12.33
C GLN A 317 -16.86 8.53 -12.60
N GLU A 318 -18.02 8.59 -11.96
CA GLU A 318 -18.95 9.73 -12.09
C GLU A 318 -18.39 11.03 -11.47
N ARG A 319 -17.63 10.95 -10.36
CA ARG A 319 -16.90 12.11 -9.81
C ARG A 319 -15.76 12.57 -10.72
N THR A 320 -15.01 11.64 -11.32
CA THR A 320 -13.92 11.96 -12.26
C THR A 320 -14.42 12.62 -13.55
N ALA A 321 -15.62 12.26 -14.01
CA ALA A 321 -16.25 12.89 -15.17
C ALA A 321 -16.76 14.32 -14.92
N ALA A 322 -16.91 14.74 -13.66
CA ALA A 322 -17.53 16.01 -13.29
C ALA A 322 -16.54 17.15 -12.98
N GLU A 323 -15.25 16.88 -12.80
CA GLU A 323 -14.24 17.92 -12.51
C GLU A 323 -13.62 18.51 -13.77
N PRO A 324 -13.48 19.84 -13.87
CA PRO A 324 -12.82 20.49 -15.00
C PRO A 324 -11.34 20.10 -15.04
N THR A 325 -10.88 19.64 -16.20
CA THR A 325 -9.47 19.28 -16.44
C THR A 325 -8.73 20.45 -17.11
N MET A 326 -7.42 20.31 -17.31
CA MET A 326 -6.68 21.29 -18.13
C MET A 326 -7.16 21.38 -19.60
N ALA A 327 -7.94 20.41 -20.10
CA ALA A 327 -8.62 20.55 -21.39
C ALA A 327 -9.83 21.48 -21.35
N THR A 328 -10.38 21.77 -20.17
CA THR A 328 -11.56 22.62 -20.03
C THR A 328 -11.20 24.10 -20.27
N PRO A 329 -11.86 24.81 -21.21
CA PRO A 329 -11.67 26.24 -21.39
C PRO A 329 -11.92 27.01 -20.09
N GLY A 330 -10.95 27.83 -19.69
CA GLY A 330 -10.98 28.59 -18.43
C GLY A 330 -10.22 27.95 -17.27
N HIS A 331 -9.73 26.71 -17.40
CA HIS A 331 -8.76 26.17 -16.45
C HIS A 331 -7.43 26.94 -16.52
N ALA A 332 -6.73 27.13 -15.39
CA ALA A 332 -5.49 27.91 -15.33
C ALA A 332 -4.40 27.39 -16.28
N ASP A 333 -4.29 26.06 -16.39
CA ASP A 333 -3.33 25.39 -17.28
C ASP A 333 -3.82 25.19 -18.72
N HIS A 334 -5.06 25.59 -19.04
CA HIS A 334 -5.64 25.39 -20.37
C HIS A 334 -4.78 25.96 -21.52
N PRO A 335 -4.22 27.19 -21.42
CA PRO A 335 -3.40 27.73 -22.50
C PRO A 335 -2.16 26.88 -22.79
N ARG A 336 -1.49 26.38 -21.74
CA ARG A 336 -0.31 25.52 -21.88
C ARG A 336 -0.69 24.15 -22.45
N TYR A 337 -1.75 23.55 -21.92
CA TYR A 337 -2.26 22.28 -22.42
C TYR A 337 -2.60 22.36 -23.92
N GLN A 338 -3.35 23.39 -24.32
CA GLN A 338 -3.72 23.60 -25.72
C GLN A 338 -2.49 23.80 -26.60
N GLN A 339 -1.51 24.60 -26.14
CA GLN A 339 -0.25 24.78 -26.87
C GLN A 339 0.46 23.44 -27.08
N VAL A 340 0.53 22.58 -26.06
CA VAL A 340 1.17 21.27 -26.17
C VAL A 340 0.40 20.35 -27.13
N VAL A 341 -0.94 20.32 -27.07
CA VAL A 341 -1.78 19.58 -28.02
C VAL A 341 -1.46 19.99 -29.45
N GLU A 342 -1.43 21.29 -29.74
CA GLU A 342 -1.10 21.82 -31.07
C GLU A 342 0.31 21.40 -31.53
N LYS A 343 1.31 21.37 -30.62
CA LYS A 343 2.67 20.93 -30.96
C LYS A 343 2.78 19.43 -31.20
N LEU A 344 2.05 18.62 -30.43
CA LEU A 344 2.01 17.17 -30.63
C LEU A 344 1.28 16.80 -31.92
N GLU A 345 0.20 17.49 -32.26
CA GLU A 345 -0.48 17.34 -33.55
C GLU A 345 0.45 17.71 -34.72
N ALA A 346 1.15 18.83 -34.62
CA ALA A 346 2.11 19.25 -35.65
C ALA A 346 3.28 18.25 -35.79
N LEU A 347 3.73 17.67 -34.67
CA LEU A 347 4.74 16.62 -34.67
C LEU A 347 4.24 15.35 -35.36
N GLU A 348 3.02 14.89 -35.05
CA GLU A 348 2.39 13.74 -35.74
C GLU A 348 2.25 13.99 -37.24
N GLU A 349 1.84 15.19 -37.64
CA GLU A 349 1.73 15.58 -39.04
C GLU A 349 3.09 15.57 -39.75
N GLN A 350 4.13 16.11 -39.11
CA GLN A 350 5.50 16.08 -39.63
C GLN A 350 6.01 14.63 -39.79
N ARG A 351 5.74 13.77 -38.81
CA ARG A 351 6.11 12.34 -38.86
C ARG A 351 5.41 11.62 -40.00
N ARG A 352 4.11 11.88 -40.18
CA ARG A 352 3.30 11.35 -41.28
C ARG A 352 3.85 11.75 -42.64
N GLN A 353 4.22 13.02 -42.82
CA GLN A 353 4.86 13.50 -44.06
C GLN A 353 6.25 12.89 -44.29
N GLY A 354 6.97 12.59 -43.21
CA GLY A 354 8.27 11.91 -43.23
C GLY A 354 8.21 10.37 -43.36
N GLY A 355 7.01 9.76 -43.43
CA GLY A 355 6.85 8.31 -43.49
C GLY A 355 7.22 7.56 -42.20
N LEU A 356 7.23 8.25 -41.06
CA LEU A 356 7.49 7.66 -39.74
C LEU A 356 6.20 7.15 -39.09
N SER A 357 6.30 6.13 -38.25
CA SER A 357 5.18 5.61 -37.47
C SER A 357 4.63 6.66 -36.49
N PRO A 358 3.32 6.69 -36.25
CA PRO A 358 2.72 7.60 -35.26
C PRO A 358 3.21 7.27 -33.84
N LEU A 359 3.28 8.27 -32.97
CA LEU A 359 3.60 8.08 -31.54
C LEU A 359 2.36 7.71 -30.72
N PHE A 360 1.18 8.08 -31.19
CA PHE A 360 -0.10 7.89 -30.50
C PHE A 360 -1.03 7.04 -31.35
N ASN A 361 -1.70 6.06 -30.72
CA ASN A 361 -2.67 5.21 -31.40
C ASN A 361 -3.98 5.93 -31.70
N ASP A 362 -4.35 6.87 -30.83
CA ASP A 362 -5.60 7.62 -30.92
C ASP A 362 -5.46 9.02 -30.30
N ARG A 363 -6.54 9.81 -30.44
CA ARG A 363 -6.60 11.16 -29.90
C ARG A 363 -6.47 11.21 -28.38
N SER A 364 -7.01 10.21 -27.68
CA SER A 364 -6.98 10.18 -26.21
C SER A 364 -5.55 10.00 -25.70
N GLN A 365 -4.75 9.16 -26.34
CA GLN A 365 -3.33 9.02 -25.99
C GLN A 365 -2.53 10.30 -26.21
N LEU A 366 -2.82 11.04 -27.29
CA LEU A 366 -2.21 12.35 -27.54
C LEU A 366 -2.60 13.36 -26.46
N GLU A 367 -3.89 13.40 -26.08
CA GLU A 367 -4.39 14.32 -25.04
C GLU A 367 -3.84 13.99 -23.65
N ASN A 368 -3.75 12.71 -23.29
CA ASN A 368 -3.10 12.23 -22.07
C ASN A 368 -1.62 12.66 -22.04
N ALA A 369 -0.91 12.42 -23.13
CA ALA A 369 0.49 12.81 -23.24
C ALA A 369 0.67 14.33 -23.22
N ALA A 370 -0.25 15.09 -23.84
CA ALA A 370 -0.25 16.54 -23.78
C ALA A 370 -0.44 17.05 -22.34
N GLY A 371 -1.30 16.39 -21.57
CA GLY A 371 -1.49 16.67 -20.15
C GLY A 371 -0.20 16.51 -19.36
N GLN A 372 0.48 15.38 -19.52
CA GLN A 372 1.74 15.13 -18.82
C GLN A 372 2.83 16.09 -19.28
N VAL A 373 2.94 16.36 -20.58
CA VAL A 373 3.92 17.32 -21.10
C VAL A 373 3.65 18.73 -20.58
N ALA A 374 2.39 19.17 -20.48
CA ALA A 374 2.05 20.46 -19.90
C ALA A 374 2.47 20.54 -18.42
N TYR A 375 2.23 19.50 -17.63
CA TYR A 375 2.67 19.41 -16.24
C TYR A 375 4.20 19.43 -16.11
N GLU A 376 4.92 18.56 -16.83
CA GLU A 376 6.39 18.45 -16.76
C GLU A 376 7.07 19.75 -17.20
N SER A 377 6.51 20.43 -18.22
CA SER A 377 7.00 21.74 -18.67
C SER A 377 6.87 22.80 -17.57
N LYS A 378 5.73 22.81 -16.87
CA LYS A 378 5.48 23.72 -15.74
C LYS A 378 6.40 23.41 -14.57
N LEU A 379 6.60 22.14 -14.24
CA LEU A 379 7.53 21.67 -13.20
C LEU A 379 8.97 22.09 -13.51
N ALA A 380 9.38 22.03 -14.78
CA ALA A 380 10.69 22.49 -15.24
C ALA A 380 10.84 24.03 -15.26
N GLY A 381 9.83 24.78 -14.80
CA GLY A 381 9.85 26.24 -14.74
C GLY A 381 9.62 26.93 -16.09
N MET A 382 9.15 26.20 -17.11
CA MET A 382 8.84 26.80 -18.41
C MET A 382 7.58 27.65 -18.32
N SER A 383 7.57 28.84 -18.92
CA SER A 383 6.37 29.66 -19.08
C SER A 383 5.50 29.22 -20.26
N GLN A 384 6.08 28.54 -21.25
CA GLN A 384 5.39 28.07 -22.46
C GLN A 384 6.14 26.88 -23.10
N VAL A 385 5.50 26.21 -24.06
CA VAL A 385 6.10 25.13 -24.87
C VAL A 385 6.11 25.55 -26.34
N ASP A 386 7.25 26.04 -26.82
CA ASP A 386 7.40 26.56 -28.17
C ASP A 386 7.50 25.44 -29.21
N THR A 387 8.13 24.31 -28.85
CA THR A 387 8.33 23.15 -29.73
C THR A 387 8.25 21.85 -28.92
N VAL A 388 7.71 20.79 -29.54
CA VAL A 388 7.83 19.41 -29.03
C VAL A 388 8.57 18.56 -30.04
N LEU A 389 9.59 17.82 -29.59
CA LEU A 389 10.42 16.98 -30.43
C LEU A 389 10.31 15.51 -30.02
N ALA A 390 10.10 14.61 -30.96
CA ALA A 390 10.18 13.17 -30.70
C ALA A 390 11.64 12.74 -30.49
N ARG A 391 11.86 11.85 -29.52
CA ARG A 391 13.13 11.14 -29.42
C ARG A 391 13.25 10.13 -30.59
N PRO A 392 14.44 9.90 -31.17
CA PRO A 392 14.60 8.99 -32.31
C PRO A 392 14.17 7.53 -32.05
N ASP A 393 14.18 7.09 -30.79
CA ASP A 393 13.73 5.76 -30.36
C ASP A 393 12.23 5.68 -30.07
N ASN A 394 11.50 6.78 -30.27
CA ASN A 394 10.06 6.93 -30.00
C ASN A 394 9.64 6.65 -28.55
N GLN A 395 10.57 6.59 -27.59
CA GLN A 395 10.26 6.32 -26.18
C GLN A 395 9.77 7.57 -25.43
N GLY A 396 9.96 8.76 -26.00
CA GLY A 396 9.65 10.01 -25.32
C GLY A 396 9.63 11.22 -26.23
N VAL A 397 9.25 12.35 -25.65
CA VAL A 397 9.28 13.66 -26.30
C VAL A 397 10.08 14.65 -25.45
N PHE A 398 10.63 15.68 -26.10
CA PHE A 398 11.19 16.85 -25.44
C PHE A 398 10.26 18.03 -25.63
N ALA A 399 9.76 18.61 -24.54
CA ALA A 399 9.18 19.95 -24.57
C ALA A 399 10.32 20.97 -24.52
N VAL A 400 10.21 22.00 -25.36
CA VAL A 400 11.26 23.01 -25.54
C VAL A 400 10.63 24.40 -25.46
N GLN A 401 11.26 25.28 -24.68
CA GLN A 401 11.02 26.71 -24.67
C GLN A 401 12.23 27.43 -25.27
N GLY A 402 11.98 28.34 -26.22
CA GLY A 402 13.00 29.07 -26.97
C GLY A 402 13.30 28.47 -28.35
N GLN A 403 14.24 29.10 -29.06
CA GLN A 403 14.63 28.69 -30.42
C GLN A 403 15.59 27.49 -30.38
N LEU A 404 15.39 26.52 -31.27
CA LEU A 404 16.29 25.37 -31.40
C LEU A 404 17.71 25.83 -31.74
N GLY A 405 18.68 25.41 -30.93
CA GLY A 405 20.09 25.77 -31.08
C GLY A 405 20.52 27.03 -30.31
N ASP A 406 19.58 27.74 -29.67
CA ASP A 406 19.90 28.81 -28.74
C ASP A 406 20.40 28.22 -27.40
N PRO A 407 21.60 28.60 -26.89
CA PRO A 407 22.07 28.15 -25.58
C PRO A 407 21.13 28.48 -24.41
N ALA A 408 20.26 29.48 -24.54
CA ALA A 408 19.26 29.86 -23.55
C ALA A 408 17.96 29.02 -23.64
N MET A 409 17.89 28.06 -24.57
CA MET A 409 16.72 27.17 -24.68
C MET A 409 16.56 26.32 -23.42
N HIS A 410 15.33 26.18 -22.94
CA HIS A 410 15.00 25.22 -21.89
C HIS A 410 14.40 23.97 -22.54
N ARG A 411 14.74 22.80 -22.00
CA ARG A 411 14.13 21.54 -22.43
C ARG A 411 13.81 20.65 -21.24
N THR A 412 12.71 19.93 -21.31
CA THR A 412 12.38 18.84 -20.38
C THR A 412 12.00 17.59 -21.17
N TYR A 413 12.34 16.42 -20.63
CA TYR A 413 12.06 15.13 -21.24
C TYR A 413 10.80 14.53 -20.61
N VAL A 414 9.94 13.95 -21.44
CA VAL A 414 8.74 13.24 -21.00
C VAL A 414 8.71 11.85 -21.61
N ASP A 415 8.57 10.83 -20.76
CA ASP A 415 8.44 9.44 -21.17
C ASP A 415 7.04 9.17 -21.73
N LEU A 416 6.97 8.72 -22.98
CA LEU A 416 5.68 8.50 -23.64
C LEU A 416 4.95 7.27 -23.09
N SER A 417 5.67 6.24 -22.61
CA SER A 417 5.04 5.04 -22.06
C SER A 417 4.26 5.35 -20.78
N GLN A 418 4.79 6.25 -19.96
CA GLN A 418 4.07 6.80 -18.82
C GLN A 418 2.96 7.76 -19.28
N ALA A 419 3.29 8.71 -20.15
CA ALA A 419 2.40 9.82 -20.49
C ALA A 419 1.11 9.38 -21.21
N VAL A 420 1.17 8.39 -22.11
CA VAL A 420 -0.04 7.92 -22.83
C VAL A 420 -0.99 7.12 -21.96
N ASN A 421 -0.48 6.49 -20.89
CA ASN A 421 -1.26 5.67 -19.96
C ASN A 421 -1.75 6.46 -18.73
N GLN A 422 -1.37 7.73 -18.62
CA GLN A 422 -1.78 8.60 -17.53
C GLN A 422 -3.01 9.40 -17.93
N ASN A 423 -4.10 9.30 -17.18
CA ASN A 423 -5.30 10.07 -17.47
C ASN A 423 -5.02 11.58 -17.33
N LEU A 424 -5.56 12.39 -18.25
CA LEU A 424 -5.51 13.85 -18.20
C LEU A 424 -5.90 14.45 -16.83
N GLN A 425 -6.85 13.85 -16.11
CA GLN A 425 -7.23 14.34 -14.78
C GLN A 425 -6.09 14.18 -13.75
N ASP A 426 -5.28 13.13 -13.84
CA ASP A 426 -4.12 12.95 -12.95
C ASP A 426 -3.07 14.03 -13.19
N SER A 427 -2.77 14.30 -14.47
CA SER A 427 -1.88 15.40 -14.85
C SER A 427 -2.44 16.76 -14.39
N THR A 428 -3.76 16.93 -14.42
CA THR A 428 -4.43 18.15 -13.95
C THR A 428 -4.23 18.33 -12.44
N ARG A 429 -4.45 17.27 -11.65
CA ARG A 429 -4.24 17.30 -10.20
C ARG A 429 -2.78 17.56 -9.84
N GLN A 430 -1.85 16.95 -10.56
CA GLN A 430 -0.42 17.20 -10.36
C GLN A 430 -0.05 18.67 -10.62
N SER A 431 -0.58 19.25 -11.69
CA SER A 431 -0.34 20.65 -12.03
C SER A 431 -0.94 21.63 -11.00
N GLN A 432 -2.14 21.34 -10.48
CA GLN A 432 -2.77 22.14 -9.42
C GLN A 432 -2.03 22.01 -8.08
N ALA A 433 -1.54 20.82 -7.75
CA ALA A 433 -0.73 20.60 -6.55
C ALA A 433 0.55 21.45 -6.59
N LEU A 434 1.19 21.54 -7.76
CA LEU A 434 2.37 22.38 -7.98
C LEU A 434 2.06 23.87 -7.78
N ASP A 435 0.92 24.38 -8.28
CA ASP A 435 0.52 25.78 -8.05
C ASP A 435 0.32 26.10 -6.57
N ASN A 436 -0.30 25.17 -5.83
CA ASN A 436 -0.51 25.31 -4.40
C ASN A 436 0.83 25.36 -3.66
N GLU A 437 1.79 24.51 -4.05
CA GLU A 437 3.13 24.50 -3.45
C GLU A 437 3.89 25.81 -3.73
N LEU A 438 3.90 26.28 -4.98
CA LEU A 438 4.55 27.53 -5.37
C LEU A 438 3.94 28.74 -4.65
N SER A 439 2.62 28.79 -4.53
CA SER A 439 1.90 29.86 -3.83
C SER A 439 2.23 29.88 -2.33
N GLN A 440 2.33 28.70 -1.71
CA GLN A 440 2.71 28.56 -0.30
C GLN A 440 4.16 29.02 -0.05
N ARG A 441 5.10 28.65 -0.94
CA ARG A 441 6.50 29.10 -0.86
C ARG A 441 6.62 30.62 -0.96
N GLN A 442 5.96 31.25 -1.92
CA GLN A 442 5.98 32.72 -2.08
C GLN A 442 5.41 33.45 -0.86
N THR A 443 4.32 32.92 -0.29
CA THR A 443 3.71 33.50 0.92
C THR A 443 4.67 33.42 2.12
N GLN A 444 5.40 32.32 2.27
CA GLN A 444 6.37 32.15 3.35
C GLN A 444 7.60 33.05 3.19
N GLU A 445 8.09 33.23 1.96
CA GLU A 445 9.21 34.14 1.67
C GLU A 445 8.85 35.59 2.00
N GLN A 446 7.64 36.04 1.64
CA GLN A 446 7.16 37.39 1.96
C GLN A 446 7.03 37.63 3.47
N ILE A 447 6.59 36.61 4.23
CA ILE A 447 6.51 36.69 5.69
C ILE A 447 7.92 36.80 6.30
N GLN A 448 8.89 36.01 5.82
CA GLN A 448 10.28 36.11 6.28
C GLN A 448 10.91 37.46 5.94
N THR A 449 10.66 38.01 4.73
CA THR A 449 11.23 39.30 4.34
C THR A 449 10.68 40.44 5.21
N GLN A 450 9.37 40.44 5.50
CA GLN A 450 8.74 41.44 6.38
C GLN A 450 9.24 41.35 7.83
N GLN A 451 9.46 40.13 8.35
CA GLN A 451 10.03 39.94 9.68
C GLN A 451 11.50 40.36 9.76
N SER A 452 12.27 40.23 8.67
CA SER A 452 13.67 40.66 8.61
C SER A 452 13.84 42.19 8.53
N MET A 453 12.88 42.92 7.96
CA MET A 453 12.89 44.39 7.91
C MET A 453 12.30 45.06 9.15
N SER A 454 11.69 44.28 10.05
CA SER A 454 11.10 44.77 11.31
C SER A 454 12.02 44.56 12.53
N ARG A 455 13.25 44.09 12.31
CA ARG A 455 14.35 44.03 13.29
C ARG A 455 15.43 45.02 12.87
#